data_AF-A0A1H9AZN5-F1
#
_entry.id   AF-A0A1H9AZN5-F1
#
_cell.length_a   1.000
_cell.length_b   1.000
_cell.length_c   1.000
_cell.angle_alpha   90.00
_cell.angle_beta   90.00
_cell.angle_gamma   90.00
#
_symmetry.space_group_name_H-M   'P 1'
#
loop_
_entity.id
_entity.type
_entity.pdbx_description
1 polymer ?
#
loop_
_entity_poly.entity_id
_entity_poly.type
_entity_poly.pdbx_seq_one_letter_code
_entity_poly.pdbx_strand_id
1 'polypeptide(L)'
;MNNADREIEILTNATLLAGALLNADERKRESMLPKLKVLENEVKMAQLDVHKNLKRLVIMTVNAAIRYSSSGKQSDAKLARRNGNEVAKELGRLKRLARCKGCD
;
A
#
# COMPACT_ATOMS: atom_id res chain seq x y z
N MET A 1 9.50 -5.03 17.86
CA MET A 1 8.58 -5.39 16.76
C MET A 1 9.06 -6.68 16.15
N ASN A 2 8.16 -7.64 15.93
CA ASN A 2 8.54 -8.82 15.15
C ASN A 2 8.72 -8.40 13.66
N ASN A 3 9.40 -9.23 12.85
CA ASN A 3 9.63 -8.90 11.44
C ASN A 3 8.32 -8.74 10.65
N ALA A 4 7.29 -9.52 10.97
CA ALA A 4 5.98 -9.42 10.32
C ALA A 4 5.27 -8.08 10.62
N ASP A 5 5.40 -7.53 11.84
CA ASP A 5 4.82 -6.24 12.22
C ASP A 5 5.43 -5.12 11.37
N ARG A 6 6.76 -5.16 11.18
CA ARG A 6 7.49 -4.21 10.33
C ARG A 6 7.07 -4.32 8.87
N GLU A 7 6.92 -5.54 8.37
CA GLU A 7 6.50 -5.75 6.99
C GLU A 7 5.05 -5.30 6.75
N ILE A 8 4.14 -5.55 7.69
CA ILE A 8 2.76 -5.04 7.65
C ILE A 8 2.74 -3.51 7.73
N GLU A 9 3.63 -2.90 8.51
CA GLU A 9 3.79 -1.44 8.55
C GLU A 9 4.22 -0.88 7.18
N ILE A 10 5.23 -1.48 6.55
CA ILE A 10 5.68 -1.11 5.19
C ILE A 10 4.51 -1.17 4.20
N LEU A 11 3.74 -2.27 4.20
CA LEU A 11 2.57 -2.44 3.34
C LEU A 11 1.49 -1.36 3.61
N THR A 12 1.26 -1.05 4.89
CA THR A 12 0.28 -0.04 5.31
C THR A 12 0.71 1.34 4.84
N ASN A 13 1.96 1.73 5.09
CA ASN A 13 2.51 3.03 4.72
C ASN A 13 2.49 3.23 3.21
N ALA A 14 2.87 2.22 2.43
CA ALA A 14 2.81 2.25 0.97
C ALA A 14 1.38 2.49 0.46
N THR A 15 0.41 1.83 1.07
CA THR A 15 -1.02 1.94 0.69
C THR A 15 -1.60 3.29 1.03
N LEU A 16 -1.32 3.80 2.24
CA LEU A 16 -1.75 5.13 2.68
C LEU A 16 -1.17 6.22 1.78
N LEU A 17 0.12 6.14 1.48
CA LEU A 17 0.79 7.12 0.63
C LEU A 17 0.28 7.08 -0.81
N ALA A 18 0.05 5.87 -1.36
CA ALA A 18 -0.56 5.69 -2.67
C ALA A 18 -1.96 6.35 -2.72
N GLY A 19 -2.80 6.13 -1.71
CA GLY A 19 -4.13 6.75 -1.62
C GLY A 19 -4.08 8.27 -1.49
N ALA A 20 -3.14 8.80 -0.69
CA ALA A 20 -2.96 10.24 -0.52
C ALA A 20 -2.54 10.91 -1.84
N LEU A 21 -1.67 10.27 -2.62
CA LEU A 21 -1.24 10.75 -3.94
C LEU A 21 -2.40 10.90 -4.94
N LEU A 22 -3.43 10.06 -4.85
CA LEU A 22 -4.59 10.14 -5.76
C LEU A 22 -5.44 11.40 -5.54
N ASN A 23 -5.40 11.98 -4.34
CA ASN A 23 -6.20 13.13 -3.95
C ASN A 23 -5.36 14.41 -3.81
N ALA A 24 -4.04 14.31 -3.96
CA ALA A 24 -3.13 15.44 -3.84
C ALA A 24 -3.14 16.33 -5.09
N ASP A 25 -2.93 17.62 -4.90
CA ASP A 25 -2.57 18.54 -5.98
C ASP A 25 -1.24 18.14 -6.63
N GLU A 26 -0.91 18.78 -7.75
CA GLU A 26 0.26 18.44 -8.56
C GLU A 26 1.58 18.62 -7.81
N ARG A 27 1.77 19.76 -7.12
CA ARG A 27 3.00 20.05 -6.34
C ARG A 27 3.20 19.02 -5.23
N LYS A 28 2.12 18.70 -4.53
CA LYS A 28 2.15 17.70 -3.46
C LYS A 28 2.41 16.31 -4.02
N ARG A 29 1.85 15.97 -5.18
CA ARG A 29 2.17 14.72 -5.90
C ARG A 29 3.64 14.60 -6.25
N GLU A 30 4.23 15.62 -6.84
CA GLU A 30 5.66 15.65 -7.19
C GLU A 30 6.54 15.43 -5.96
N SER A 31 6.22 16.07 -4.83
CA SER A 31 6.98 15.93 -3.58
C SER A 31 6.85 14.54 -2.92
N MET A 32 5.72 13.86 -3.10
CA MET A 32 5.41 12.58 -2.45
C MET A 32 5.77 11.37 -3.32
N LEU A 33 5.87 11.54 -4.64
CA LEU A 33 6.19 10.48 -5.58
C LEU A 33 7.54 9.79 -5.28
N PRO A 34 8.64 10.49 -4.97
CA PRO A 34 9.90 9.85 -4.59
C PRO A 34 9.74 8.95 -3.36
N LYS A 35 8.96 9.39 -2.36
CA LYS A 35 8.69 8.61 -1.14
C LYS A 35 7.91 7.33 -1.45
N LEU A 36 6.95 7.41 -2.38
CA LEU A 36 6.20 6.23 -2.81
C LEU A 36 7.08 5.22 -3.55
N LYS A 37 8.03 5.68 -4.36
CA LYS A 37 9.01 4.80 -5.03
C LYS A 37 9.94 4.09 -4.05
N VAL A 38 10.34 4.77 -2.97
CA VAL A 38 11.12 4.13 -1.89
C VAL A 38 10.30 3.02 -1.24
N LEU A 39 9.05 3.31 -0.86
CA LEU A 39 8.15 2.31 -0.28
C LEU A 39 7.85 1.16 -1.26
N GLU A 40 7.75 1.41 -2.57
CA GLU A 40 7.60 0.36 -3.58
C GLU A 40 8.75 -0.66 -3.50
N ASN A 41 9.99 -0.17 -3.36
CA ASN A 41 11.16 -1.02 -3.22
C ASN A 41 11.14 -1.79 -1.90
N GLU A 42 10.79 -1.15 -0.80
CA GLU A 42 10.65 -1.81 0.50
C GLU A 42 9.59 -2.92 0.48
N VAL A 43 8.43 -2.66 -0.14
CA VAL A 43 7.36 -3.65 -0.33
C VAL A 43 7.86 -4.83 -1.16
N LYS A 44 8.64 -4.59 -2.23
CA LYS A 44 9.23 -5.65 -3.06
C LYS A 44 10.23 -6.50 -2.27
N MET A 45 10.99 -5.90 -1.36
CA MET A 45 12.01 -6.58 -0.55
C MET A 45 11.42 -7.32 0.67
N ALA A 46 10.23 -6.93 1.16
CA ALA A 46 9.57 -7.60 2.29
C ALA A 46 9.32 -9.10 2.01
N GLN A 47 9.70 -9.99 2.93
CA GLN A 47 9.56 -11.44 2.80
C GLN A 47 8.26 -11.94 3.45
N LEU A 48 7.14 -11.32 3.06
CA LEU A 48 5.79 -11.69 3.52
C LEU A 48 5.28 -12.97 2.86
N ASP A 49 5.88 -14.11 3.17
CA ASP A 49 5.50 -15.38 2.57
C ASP A 49 4.07 -15.83 2.95
N VAL A 50 3.64 -15.50 4.18
CA VAL A 50 2.28 -15.77 4.67
C VAL A 50 1.24 -14.82 4.06
N HIS A 51 1.68 -13.64 3.59
CA HIS A 51 0.82 -12.58 3.06
C HIS A 51 1.15 -12.19 1.61
N LYS A 52 1.61 -13.15 0.79
CA LYS A 52 2.01 -12.93 -0.62
C LYS A 52 0.93 -12.22 -1.45
N ASN A 53 -0.33 -12.59 -1.24
CA ASN A 53 -1.46 -11.98 -1.96
C ASN A 53 -1.65 -10.50 -1.59
N LEU A 54 -1.53 -10.19 -0.30
CA LEU A 54 -1.61 -8.82 0.19
C LEU A 54 -0.44 -7.99 -0.35
N LYS A 55 0.79 -8.52 -0.30
CA LYS A 55 1.98 -7.89 -0.90
C LYS A 55 1.76 -7.60 -2.38
N ARG A 56 1.28 -8.58 -3.16
CA ARG A 56 1.00 -8.40 -4.60
C ARG A 56 -0.02 -7.29 -4.84
N LEU A 57 -1.08 -7.25 -4.05
CA LEU A 57 -2.13 -6.25 -4.17
C LEU A 57 -1.64 -4.83 -3.81
N VAL A 58 -0.77 -4.69 -2.80
CA VAL A 58 -0.09 -3.43 -2.48
C VAL A 58 0.79 -2.98 -3.65
N ILE A 59 1.61 -3.87 -4.23
CA ILE A 59 2.44 -3.54 -5.40
C ILE A 59 1.58 -3.05 -6.56
N MET A 60 0.46 -3.72 -6.86
CA MET A 60 -0.47 -3.29 -7.91
C MET A 60 -1.07 -1.91 -7.62
N THR A 61 -1.39 -1.62 -6.35
CA THR A 61 -1.92 -0.33 -5.90
C THR A 61 -0.89 0.78 -6.07
N VAL A 62 0.34 0.56 -5.59
CA VAL A 62 1.47 1.50 -5.67
C VAL A 62 1.81 1.80 -7.13
N ASN A 63 1.93 0.78 -7.97
CA ASN A 63 2.24 0.95 -9.40
C ASN A 63 1.17 1.76 -10.12
N ALA A 64 -0.11 1.54 -9.81
CA ALA A 64 -1.20 2.33 -10.37
C ALA A 64 -1.14 3.80 -9.91
N ALA A 65 -0.84 4.05 -8.63
CA ALA A 65 -0.68 5.42 -8.12
C ALA A 65 0.53 6.15 -8.75
N ILE A 66 1.65 5.46 -8.97
CA ILE A 66 2.83 5.99 -9.68
C ILE A 66 2.45 6.35 -11.12
N ARG A 67 1.83 5.43 -11.87
CA ARG A 67 1.41 5.70 -13.26
C ARG A 67 0.41 6.84 -13.36
N TYR A 68 -0.54 6.92 -12.43
CA TYR A 68 -1.46 8.05 -12.35
C TYR A 68 -0.70 9.36 -12.11
N SER A 69 0.27 9.37 -11.20
CA SER A 69 1.07 10.57 -10.90
C SER A 69 1.88 11.04 -12.12
N SER A 70 2.36 10.12 -12.96
CA SER A 70 3.09 10.46 -14.19
C SER A 70 2.20 10.86 -15.37
N SER A 71 0.99 10.31 -15.49
CA SER A 71 0.20 10.41 -16.73
C SER A 71 -1.17 11.07 -16.58
N GLY A 72 -1.64 11.30 -15.35
CA GLY A 72 -2.97 11.84 -15.06
C GLY A 72 -4.15 10.93 -15.46
N LYS A 73 -3.90 9.70 -15.94
CA LYS A 73 -4.95 8.80 -16.45
C LYS A 73 -5.89 8.34 -15.34
N GLN A 74 -7.17 8.68 -15.47
CA GLN A 74 -8.20 8.32 -14.47
C GLN A 74 -8.41 6.81 -14.32
N SER A 75 -8.10 6.01 -15.34
CA SER A 75 -8.14 4.54 -15.24
C SER A 75 -7.15 4.01 -14.19
N ASP A 76 -5.94 4.56 -14.12
CA ASP A 76 -4.94 4.21 -13.11
C ASP A 76 -5.38 4.67 -11.71
N ALA A 77 -5.98 5.85 -11.58
CA ALA A 77 -6.54 6.31 -10.31
C ALA A 77 -7.67 5.40 -9.80
N LYS A 78 -8.58 4.98 -10.69
CA LYS A 78 -9.67 4.03 -10.34
C LYS A 78 -9.10 2.68 -9.90
N LEU A 79 -8.09 2.17 -10.61
CA LEU A 79 -7.43 0.91 -10.27
C LEU A 79 -6.73 1.00 -8.89
N ALA A 80 -6.00 2.08 -8.64
CA ALA A 80 -5.35 2.33 -7.36
C ALA A 80 -6.37 2.41 -6.21
N ARG A 81 -7.50 3.11 -6.40
CA ARG A 81 -8.59 3.17 -5.40
C ARG A 81 -9.18 1.79 -5.11
N ARG A 82 -9.53 1.05 -6.17
CA ARG A 82 -10.13 -0.29 -6.03
C ARG A 82 -9.21 -1.23 -5.26
N ASN A 83 -7.94 -1.31 -5.67
CA ASN A 83 -6.99 -2.20 -5.01
C ASN A 83 -6.67 -1.73 -3.58
N GLY A 84 -6.53 -0.41 -3.36
CA GLY A 84 -6.31 0.15 -2.03
C GLY A 84 -7.44 -0.16 -1.04
N ASN A 85 -8.69 -0.17 -1.49
CA ASN A 85 -9.83 -0.57 -0.66
C ASN A 85 -9.75 -2.06 -0.25
N GLU A 86 -9.38 -2.94 -1.18
CA GLU A 86 -9.20 -4.37 -0.89
C GLU A 86 -8.01 -4.61 0.05
N VAL A 87 -6.90 -3.88 -0.12
CA VAL A 87 -5.77 -3.90 0.84
C VAL A 87 -6.23 -3.45 2.23
N ALA A 88 -6.98 -2.36 2.34
CA ALA A 88 -7.45 -1.85 3.62
C ALA A 88 -8.36 -2.86 4.35
N LYS A 89 -9.25 -3.54 3.62
CA LYS A 89 -10.09 -4.62 4.16
C LYS A 89 -9.23 -5.77 4.71
N GLU A 90 -8.25 -6.22 3.94
CA GLU A 90 -7.40 -7.34 4.32
C GLU A 90 -6.48 -6.99 5.51
N LEU A 91 -5.87 -5.82 5.51
CA LEU A 91 -5.12 -5.30 6.67
C LEU A 91 -6.02 -5.22 7.92
N GLY A 92 -7.26 -4.75 7.77
CA GLY A 92 -8.24 -4.72 8.85
C GLY A 92 -8.59 -6.12 9.38
N ARG A 93 -8.73 -7.09 8.48
CA ARG A 93 -8.95 -8.50 8.84
C ARG A 93 -7.78 -9.08 9.63
N LEU A 94 -6.54 -8.86 9.17
CA LEU A 94 -5.33 -9.31 9.85
C LEU A 94 -5.18 -8.71 11.24
N LYS A 95 -5.44 -7.40 11.39
CA LYS A 95 -5.42 -6.72 12.70
C LYS A 95 -6.46 -7.31 13.67
N ARG A 96 -7.66 -7.65 13.19
CA ARG A 96 -8.69 -8.30 14.03
C ARG A 96 -8.28 -9.71 14.45
N LEU A 97 -7.77 -10.52 13.53
CA LEU A 97 -7.31 -11.89 13.84
C LEU A 97 -6.17 -11.91 14.85
N ALA A 98 -5.22 -10.98 14.75
CA ALA A 98 -4.14 -10.85 15.72
C ALA A 98 -4.67 -10.50 17.13
N ARG A 99 -5.68 -9.61 17.22
CA ARG A 99 -6.33 -9.28 18.49
C ARG A 99 -7.06 -10.46 19.11
N CYS A 100 -7.79 -11.25 18.31
CA CYS A 100 -8.50 -12.42 18.81
C CYS A 100 -7.57 -13.53 19.34
N LYS A 101 -6.32 -13.60 18.86
CA LYS A 101 -5.30 -14.57 19.32
C LYS A 101 -4.48 -14.10 20.53
N GLY A 102 -4.63 -12.85 20.96
CA GLY A 102 -3.98 -12.31 22.16
C GLY A 102 -4.86 -12.36 23.42
N CYS A 103 -6.03 -13.00 23.33
CA CYS A 103 -6.92 -13.30 24.44
C CYS A 103 -6.87 -14.80 24.73
N ASP A 104 -5.70 -15.29 25.14
CA ASP A 104 -5.51 -16.57 25.85
C ASP A 104 -4.37 -16.36 26.86
#